data_AF-A0A146K6T5-F1
#
_entry.id   AF-A0A146K6T5-F1
#
_cell.length_a   1.000
_cell.length_b   1.000
_cell.length_c   1.000
_cell.angle_alpha   90.00
_cell.angle_beta   90.00
_cell.angle_gamma   90.00
#
_symmetry.space_group_name_H-M   'P 1'
#
loop_
_entity.id
_entity.type
_entity.pdbx_description
1 polymer ?
#
loop_
_entity_poly.entity_id
_entity_poly.type
_entity_poly.pdbx_seq_one_letter_code
_entity_poly.pdbx_strand_id
1 'polypeptide(L)'
;LPWDDMIKPLSQYTEHKILTENDQKFEGTLNYKEGLVTGTYTIKDVGKYHGDFVNNKFQGEGKLEYKNGDVYIGNFDQGKKHGHGILKIKVSKKQFDIYEGNFVFDIMEGQFTIQYGNGDKFIGIIKQNQKVSGKYTFKNQDEYEGTFKNDLFHGKGKYSGKDFNYEGLFEAGKRVGKGTEIISGIKCVSTFQDDVPVGKSIIIDEKGNKCVSELR
;
A
#
# COMPACT_ATOMS: atom_id res chain seq x y z
N LEU A 1 6.26 20.00 -42.33
CA LEU A 1 6.05 21.45 -42.15
C LEU A 1 7.39 22.05 -41.69
N PRO A 2 7.80 23.22 -42.18
CA PRO A 2 9.15 23.77 -41.94
C PRO A 2 9.29 24.33 -40.51
N TRP A 3 10.53 24.35 -40.00
CA TRP A 3 10.91 24.75 -38.64
C TRP A 3 10.64 26.23 -38.28
N ASP A 4 10.30 27.07 -39.27
CA ASP A 4 10.20 28.53 -39.10
C ASP A 4 8.87 29.02 -38.47
N ASP A 5 7.90 28.13 -38.25
CA ASP A 5 6.64 28.48 -37.56
C ASP A 5 6.74 28.45 -36.01
N MET A 6 7.92 28.18 -35.45
CA MET A 6 8.12 27.97 -34.00
C MET A 6 8.39 29.22 -33.15
N ILE A 7 8.36 30.43 -33.71
CA ILE A 7 8.56 31.66 -32.93
C ILE A 7 7.38 32.63 -33.16
N LYS A 8 6.31 32.42 -32.40
CA LYS A 8 5.30 33.45 -32.11
C LYS A 8 5.30 33.78 -30.62
N PRO A 9 4.96 35.02 -30.22
CA PRO A 9 5.03 35.44 -28.83
C PRO A 9 4.13 34.57 -27.93
N LEU A 10 4.64 34.20 -26.75
CA LEU A 10 4.00 33.36 -25.73
C LEU A 10 2.79 34.03 -25.04
N SER A 11 1.84 34.60 -25.79
CA SER A 11 0.55 35.01 -25.24
C SER A 11 -0.40 33.82 -25.25
N GLN A 12 -0.55 33.16 -24.10
CA GLN A 12 -1.59 32.20 -23.72
C GLN A 12 -2.37 31.55 -24.89
N TYR A 13 -1.74 30.55 -25.52
CA TYR A 13 -2.44 29.70 -26.47
C TYR A 13 -3.09 28.53 -25.70
N THR A 14 -4.42 28.52 -25.65
CA THR A 14 -5.24 27.33 -25.44
C THR A 14 -5.50 26.70 -26.80
N GLU A 15 -4.77 25.65 -27.16
CA GLU A 15 -5.08 24.87 -28.37
C GLU A 15 -5.55 23.47 -27.99
N HIS A 16 -6.75 23.10 -28.44
CA HIS A 16 -7.13 21.69 -28.51
C HIS A 16 -6.27 21.03 -29.59
N LYS A 17 -5.33 20.16 -29.19
CA LYS A 17 -4.57 19.35 -30.14
C LYS A 17 -4.84 17.88 -29.92
N ILE A 18 -4.91 17.16 -31.03
CA ILE A 18 -4.76 15.72 -31.07
C ILE A 18 -3.37 15.47 -31.63
N LEU A 19 -2.41 15.14 -30.74
CA LEU A 19 -1.06 14.77 -31.15
C LEU A 19 -0.96 13.25 -31.13
N THR A 20 -0.49 12.69 -32.23
CA THR A 20 -0.16 11.26 -32.33
C THR A 20 1.32 11.14 -32.64
N GLU A 21 2.12 10.71 -31.66
CA GLU A 21 3.55 10.46 -31.85
C GLU A 21 3.93 9.17 -31.11
N ASN A 22 4.67 8.28 -31.77
CA ASN A 22 5.14 7.01 -31.21
C ASN A 22 4.08 6.26 -30.40
N ASP A 23 2.92 6.01 -31.03
CA ASP A 23 1.79 5.29 -30.42
C ASP A 23 1.07 6.02 -29.26
N GLN A 24 1.47 7.24 -28.88
CA GLN A 24 0.79 8.04 -27.86
C GLN A 24 -0.23 8.97 -28.52
N LYS A 25 -1.48 8.98 -28.05
CA LYS A 25 -2.52 9.92 -28.49
C LYS A 25 -2.79 10.92 -27.36
N PHE A 26 -2.35 12.15 -27.53
CA PHE A 26 -2.81 13.27 -26.72
C PHE A 26 -4.19 13.74 -27.20
N GLU A 27 -5.10 14.02 -26.29
CA GLU A 27 -6.36 14.68 -26.60
C GLU A 27 -6.71 15.63 -25.45
N GLY A 28 -6.31 16.89 -25.60
CA GLY A 28 -6.49 17.88 -24.55
C GLY A 28 -6.19 19.30 -25.00
N THR A 29 -6.36 20.24 -24.08
CA THR A 29 -6.07 21.65 -24.29
C THR A 29 -4.65 21.93 -23.83
N LEU A 30 -3.73 22.19 -24.75
CA LEU A 30 -2.40 22.65 -24.39
C LEU A 30 -2.53 24.07 -23.82
N ASN A 31 -2.21 24.24 -22.55
CA ASN A 31 -2.05 25.54 -21.90
C ASN A 31 -0.57 25.78 -21.66
N TYR A 32 0.12 26.40 -22.60
CA TYR A 32 1.55 26.71 -22.45
C TYR A 32 1.73 27.90 -21.51
N LYS A 33 1.71 27.65 -20.19
CA LYS A 33 2.22 28.61 -19.19
C LYS A 33 3.55 28.07 -18.69
N GLU A 34 4.64 28.82 -18.89
CA GLU A 34 5.98 28.46 -18.40
C GLU A 34 6.51 27.07 -18.87
N GLY A 35 6.01 26.57 -20.00
CA GLY A 35 6.40 25.25 -20.54
C GLY A 35 5.67 24.04 -19.94
N LEU A 36 4.73 24.28 -19.02
CA LEU A 36 3.82 23.26 -18.51
C LEU A 36 2.72 22.98 -19.52
N VAL A 37 2.32 21.71 -19.69
CA VAL A 37 1.14 21.33 -20.46
C VAL A 37 0.18 20.55 -19.57
N THR A 38 -1.01 21.09 -19.33
CA THR A 38 -2.11 20.39 -18.67
C THR A 38 -3.00 19.69 -19.71
N GLY A 39 -3.54 18.52 -19.41
CA GLY A 39 -4.52 17.90 -20.31
C GLY A 39 -4.77 16.43 -20.05
N THR A 40 -5.56 15.82 -20.94
CA THR A 40 -5.85 14.38 -20.91
C THR A 40 -5.05 13.66 -21.99
N TYR A 41 -4.36 12.59 -21.63
CA TYR A 41 -3.46 11.85 -22.50
C TYR A 41 -3.88 10.39 -22.52
N THR A 42 -4.11 9.84 -23.70
CA THR A 42 -4.31 8.40 -23.89
C THR A 42 -3.02 7.78 -24.38
N ILE A 43 -2.31 7.10 -23.50
CA ILE A 43 -1.04 6.44 -23.82
C ILE A 43 -1.35 4.99 -24.17
N LYS A 44 -0.98 4.58 -25.39
CA LYS A 44 -1.11 3.19 -25.81
C LYS A 44 -0.36 2.32 -24.79
N ASP A 45 -1.05 1.27 -24.38
CA ASP A 45 -0.65 0.26 -23.41
C ASP A 45 -0.53 0.67 -21.94
N VAL A 46 -0.60 1.96 -21.62
CA VAL A 46 -0.66 2.42 -20.23
C VAL A 46 -2.10 2.71 -19.80
N GLY A 47 -2.75 3.72 -20.40
CA GLY A 47 -4.03 4.20 -19.90
C GLY A 47 -4.28 5.66 -20.22
N LYS A 48 -5.10 6.31 -19.38
CA LYS A 48 -5.44 7.73 -19.48
C LYS A 48 -4.82 8.51 -18.33
N TYR A 49 -4.00 9.50 -18.64
CA TYR A 49 -3.45 10.42 -17.66
C TYR A 49 -4.13 11.78 -17.75
N HIS A 50 -4.35 12.41 -16.60
CA HIS A 50 -4.83 13.78 -16.48
C HIS A 50 -3.93 14.55 -15.52
N GLY A 51 -3.23 15.57 -15.99
CA GLY A 51 -2.29 16.35 -15.19
C GLY A 51 -1.23 17.03 -16.05
N ASP A 52 -0.12 17.40 -15.41
CA ASP A 52 0.94 18.14 -16.07
C ASP A 52 1.99 17.23 -16.73
N PHE A 53 2.65 17.79 -17.76
CA PHE A 53 3.82 17.21 -18.40
C PHE A 53 4.97 18.19 -18.49
N VAL A 54 6.16 17.63 -18.37
CA VAL A 54 7.42 18.30 -18.72
C VAL A 54 8.24 17.31 -19.56
N ASN A 55 8.70 17.74 -20.74
CA ASN A 55 9.51 16.91 -21.65
C ASN A 55 8.90 15.53 -21.95
N ASN A 56 7.60 15.49 -22.29
CA ASN A 56 6.84 14.26 -22.59
C ASN A 56 6.75 13.25 -21.43
N LYS A 57 6.93 13.68 -20.17
CA LYS A 57 6.76 12.85 -18.98
C LYS A 57 5.76 13.47 -18.00
N PHE A 58 5.00 12.62 -17.30
CA PHE A 58 4.12 13.06 -16.22
C PHE A 58 4.93 13.81 -15.15
N GLN A 59 4.40 14.93 -14.69
CA GLN A 59 5.01 15.77 -13.68
C GLN A 59 3.93 16.35 -12.76
N GLY A 60 4.28 16.62 -11.50
CA GLY A 60 3.40 17.30 -10.55
C GLY A 60 2.18 16.45 -10.19
N GLU A 61 1.10 17.11 -9.79
CA GLU A 61 -0.13 16.39 -9.44
C GLU A 61 -0.84 15.86 -10.69
N GLY A 62 -1.31 14.62 -10.60
CA GLY A 62 -2.04 14.01 -11.70
C GLY A 62 -2.86 12.80 -11.30
N LYS A 63 -3.66 12.34 -12.24
CA LYS A 63 -4.47 11.13 -12.17
C LYS A 63 -4.14 10.22 -13.35
N LEU A 64 -3.71 9.00 -13.07
CA LEU A 64 -3.46 7.96 -14.08
C LEU A 64 -4.46 6.82 -13.92
N GLU A 65 -5.33 6.65 -14.91
CA GLU A 65 -6.28 5.54 -15.03
C GLU A 65 -5.69 4.49 -15.97
N TYR A 66 -5.27 3.35 -15.43
CA TYR A 66 -4.63 2.28 -16.18
C TYR A 66 -5.66 1.46 -16.97
N LYS A 67 -5.23 0.85 -18.09
CA LYS A 67 -6.09 -0.03 -18.89
C LYS A 67 -6.68 -1.22 -18.11
N ASN A 68 -5.96 -1.72 -17.10
CA ASN A 68 -6.42 -2.81 -16.23
C ASN A 68 -7.54 -2.35 -15.25
N GLY A 69 -7.78 -1.04 -15.14
CA GLY A 69 -8.78 -0.44 -14.26
C GLY A 69 -8.23 0.06 -12.93
N ASP A 70 -6.92 -0.05 -12.69
CA ASP A 70 -6.26 0.60 -11.56
C ASP A 70 -6.24 2.11 -11.76
N VAL A 71 -6.15 2.86 -10.66
CA VAL A 71 -6.09 4.32 -10.70
C VAL A 71 -5.05 4.81 -9.70
N TYR A 72 -4.16 5.69 -10.12
CA TYR A 72 -3.31 6.46 -9.21
C TYR A 72 -3.70 7.93 -9.24
N ILE A 73 -3.76 8.57 -8.08
CA ILE A 73 -3.93 10.01 -7.92
C ILE A 73 -2.84 10.50 -6.97
N GLY A 74 -2.00 11.42 -7.40
CA GLY A 74 -0.93 11.94 -6.57
C GLY A 74 0.14 12.63 -7.39
N ASN A 75 1.30 12.82 -6.77
CA ASN A 75 2.41 13.46 -7.44
C ASN A 75 3.14 12.51 -8.40
N PHE A 76 3.72 13.09 -9.43
CA PHE A 76 4.55 12.46 -10.44
C PHE A 76 5.87 13.21 -10.59
N ASP A 77 6.95 12.47 -10.79
CA ASP A 77 8.24 13.03 -11.18
C ASP A 77 8.88 12.14 -12.25
N GLN A 78 9.30 12.75 -13.36
CA GLN A 78 9.91 12.03 -14.49
C GLN A 78 9.06 10.85 -14.99
N GLY A 79 7.73 11.01 -15.00
CA GLY A 79 6.80 9.99 -15.48
C GLY A 79 6.46 8.90 -14.46
N LYS A 80 7.00 8.97 -13.23
CA LYS A 80 6.82 7.96 -12.19
C LYS A 80 6.05 8.52 -11.01
N LYS A 81 5.34 7.65 -10.28
CA LYS A 81 4.66 8.02 -9.03
C LYS A 81 5.70 8.50 -8.02
N HIS A 82 5.49 9.67 -7.43
CA HIS A 82 6.41 10.29 -6.48
C HIS A 82 5.63 11.06 -5.41
N GLY A 83 6.20 11.27 -4.22
CA GLY A 83 5.55 11.99 -3.12
C GLY A 83 4.29 11.28 -2.63
N HIS A 84 3.40 12.02 -1.96
CA HIS A 84 2.13 11.46 -1.47
C HIS A 84 1.19 11.13 -2.62
N GLY A 85 0.53 9.97 -2.53
CA GLY A 85 -0.48 9.56 -3.51
C GLY A 85 -1.39 8.45 -3.00
N ILE A 86 -2.47 8.24 -3.74
CA ILE A 86 -3.48 7.20 -3.54
C ILE A 86 -3.49 6.30 -4.76
N LEU A 87 -3.19 5.02 -4.56
CA LEU A 87 -3.25 3.96 -5.56
C LEU A 87 -4.46 3.06 -5.27
N LYS A 88 -5.41 3.04 -6.18
CA LYS A 88 -6.59 2.18 -6.16
C LYS A 88 -6.39 1.01 -7.10
N ILE A 89 -6.23 -0.19 -6.57
CA ILE A 89 -6.04 -1.43 -7.33
C ILE A 89 -7.36 -2.14 -7.49
N LYS A 90 -7.71 -2.52 -8.71
CA LYS A 90 -8.95 -3.22 -9.02
C LYS A 90 -8.81 -4.71 -8.76
N VAL A 91 -9.54 -5.20 -7.76
CA VAL A 91 -9.59 -6.63 -7.40
C VAL A 91 -10.70 -7.35 -8.18
N SER A 92 -11.86 -6.72 -8.32
CA SER A 92 -12.98 -7.25 -9.12
C SER A 92 -13.83 -6.12 -9.71
N LYS A 93 -14.99 -6.44 -10.33
CA LYS A 93 -15.89 -5.41 -10.89
C LYS A 93 -16.35 -4.37 -9.85
N LYS A 94 -16.40 -4.73 -8.57
CA LYS A 94 -16.92 -3.86 -7.49
C LYS A 94 -16.00 -3.77 -6.25
N GLN A 95 -14.84 -4.43 -6.27
CA GLN A 95 -13.89 -4.42 -5.15
C GLN A 95 -12.56 -3.83 -5.56
N PHE A 96 -12.00 -3.02 -4.67
CA PHE A 96 -10.72 -2.35 -4.86
C PHE A 96 -9.94 -2.38 -3.57
N ASP A 97 -8.63 -2.53 -3.69
CA ASP A 97 -7.70 -2.19 -2.63
C ASP A 97 -7.29 -0.72 -2.80
N ILE A 98 -7.13 0.00 -1.71
CA ILE A 98 -6.74 1.42 -1.69
C ILE A 98 -5.49 1.55 -0.85
N TYR A 99 -4.41 2.02 -1.46
CA TYR A 99 -3.11 2.25 -0.85
C TYR A 99 -2.87 3.75 -0.83
N GLU A 100 -2.65 4.31 0.35
CA GLU A 100 -2.35 5.73 0.54
C GLU A 100 -1.03 5.87 1.29
N GLY A 101 -0.10 6.65 0.74
CA GLY A 101 1.21 6.87 1.33
C GLY A 101 2.19 7.54 0.36
N ASN A 102 3.48 7.51 0.72
CA ASN A 102 4.52 8.11 -0.09
C ASN A 102 5.13 7.13 -1.10
N PHE A 103 5.31 7.63 -2.32
CA PHE A 103 5.97 6.94 -3.42
C PHE A 103 7.32 7.61 -3.72
N VAL A 104 8.33 6.82 -4.05
CA VAL A 104 9.64 7.29 -4.51
C VAL A 104 9.95 6.57 -5.82
N PHE A 105 9.63 7.22 -6.94
CA PHE A 105 9.83 6.66 -8.29
C PHE A 105 9.17 5.28 -8.46
N ASP A 106 7.85 5.23 -8.24
CA ASP A 106 6.98 4.04 -8.24
C ASP A 106 7.14 3.08 -7.06
N ILE A 107 8.11 3.30 -6.18
CA ILE A 107 8.34 2.47 -4.99
C ILE A 107 7.56 3.02 -3.79
N MET A 108 6.73 2.19 -3.17
CA MET A 108 6.10 2.50 -1.88
C MET A 108 7.16 2.52 -0.78
N GLU A 109 7.28 3.66 -0.09
CA GLU A 109 8.29 3.89 0.95
C GLU A 109 7.70 4.74 2.09
N GLY A 110 7.92 4.33 3.33
CA GLY A 110 7.46 5.03 4.52
C GLY A 110 6.10 4.55 5.01
N GLN A 111 5.32 5.45 5.61
CA GLN A 111 4.04 5.12 6.21
C GLN A 111 2.95 4.97 5.16
N PHE A 112 2.16 3.90 5.26
CA PHE A 112 1.02 3.61 4.41
C PHE A 112 -0.22 3.28 5.22
N THR A 113 -1.37 3.70 4.69
CA THR A 113 -2.69 3.20 5.06
C THR A 113 -3.23 2.41 3.87
N ILE A 114 -3.56 1.13 4.09
CA ILE A 114 -4.14 0.24 3.08
C ILE A 114 -5.51 -0.21 3.54
N GLN A 115 -6.50 -0.07 2.68
CA GLN A 115 -7.83 -0.64 2.85
C GLN A 115 -8.04 -1.69 1.76
N TYR A 116 -8.24 -2.94 2.15
CA TYR A 116 -8.41 -4.05 1.22
C TYR A 116 -9.89 -4.24 0.87
N GLY A 117 -10.18 -4.65 -0.36
CA GLY A 117 -11.54 -4.86 -0.85
C GLY A 117 -12.31 -5.96 -0.11
N ASN A 118 -11.61 -6.85 0.60
CA ASN A 118 -12.20 -7.86 1.48
C ASN A 118 -12.71 -7.28 2.82
N GLY A 119 -12.30 -6.07 3.18
CA GLY A 119 -12.61 -5.38 4.44
C GLY A 119 -11.47 -5.31 5.45
N ASP A 120 -10.33 -5.95 5.16
CA ASP A 120 -9.14 -5.85 6.00
C ASP A 120 -8.48 -4.46 5.86
N LYS A 121 -7.65 -4.09 6.83
CA LYS A 121 -6.92 -2.83 6.84
C LYS A 121 -5.49 -3.03 7.32
N PHE A 122 -4.56 -2.24 6.79
CA PHE A 122 -3.19 -2.18 7.29
C PHE A 122 -2.75 -0.73 7.46
N ILE A 123 -2.12 -0.42 8.59
CA ILE A 123 -1.46 0.86 8.83
C ILE A 123 -0.05 0.56 9.32
N GLY A 124 0.96 1.00 8.59
CA GLY A 124 2.33 0.65 8.94
C GLY A 124 3.40 1.19 8.00
N ILE A 125 4.62 0.73 8.22
CA ILE A 125 5.80 1.06 7.43
C ILE A 125 5.95 0.04 6.30
N ILE A 126 6.07 0.56 5.10
CA ILE A 126 6.44 -0.16 3.88
C ILE A 126 7.82 0.33 3.44
N LYS A 127 8.71 -0.59 3.05
CA LYS A 127 10.00 -0.27 2.45
C LYS A 127 10.19 -1.11 1.21
N GLN A 128 10.62 -0.51 0.10
CA GLN A 128 10.81 -1.23 -1.16
C GLN A 128 9.60 -2.10 -1.55
N ASN A 129 8.39 -1.55 -1.42
CA ASN A 129 7.12 -2.25 -1.67
C ASN A 129 6.77 -3.40 -0.71
N GLN A 130 7.53 -3.61 0.37
CA GLN A 130 7.26 -4.67 1.35
C GLN A 130 6.83 -4.11 2.71
N LYS A 131 5.81 -4.70 3.31
CA LYS A 131 5.44 -4.40 4.71
C LYS A 131 6.58 -4.78 5.63
N VAL A 132 6.98 -3.86 6.51
CA VAL A 132 8.05 -4.08 7.49
C VAL A 132 7.48 -4.18 8.90
N SER A 133 6.60 -3.25 9.27
CA SER A 133 5.99 -3.21 10.61
C SER A 133 4.67 -2.46 10.56
N GLY A 134 3.74 -2.80 11.44
CA GLY A 134 2.49 -2.06 11.54
C GLY A 134 1.39 -2.85 12.21
N LYS A 135 0.18 -2.32 12.05
CA LYS A 135 -1.05 -2.90 12.53
C LYS A 135 -1.88 -3.38 11.34
N TYR A 136 -2.27 -4.66 11.37
CA TYR A 136 -3.21 -5.27 10.45
C TYR A 136 -4.52 -5.53 11.21
N THR A 137 -5.61 -4.95 10.74
CA THR A 137 -6.96 -5.18 11.28
C THR A 137 -7.73 -6.02 10.29
N PHE A 138 -8.11 -7.22 10.71
CA PHE A 138 -8.94 -8.11 9.92
C PHE A 138 -10.39 -7.63 9.88
N LYS A 139 -11.14 -8.07 8.87
CA LYS A 139 -12.57 -7.76 8.73
C LYS A 139 -13.38 -8.11 9.98
N ASN A 140 -13.03 -9.19 10.66
CA ASN A 140 -13.68 -9.65 11.89
C ASN A 140 -13.30 -8.81 13.13
N GLN A 141 -12.54 -7.73 12.96
CA GLN A 141 -12.00 -6.85 14.00
C GLN A 141 -10.87 -7.45 14.84
N ASP A 142 -10.40 -8.66 14.54
CA ASP A 142 -9.15 -9.12 15.10
C ASP A 142 -8.00 -8.26 14.58
N GLU A 143 -6.93 -8.18 15.34
CA GLU A 143 -5.80 -7.30 15.05
C GLU A 143 -4.48 -8.03 15.25
N TYR A 144 -3.52 -7.72 14.39
CA TYR A 144 -2.11 -8.04 14.60
C TYR A 144 -1.29 -6.76 14.57
N GLU A 145 -0.45 -6.54 15.57
CA GLU A 145 0.54 -5.47 15.61
C GLU A 145 1.94 -6.07 15.77
N GLY A 146 2.83 -5.81 14.82
CA GLY A 146 4.16 -6.40 14.84
C GLY A 146 4.93 -6.19 13.55
N THR A 147 5.93 -7.05 13.32
CA THR A 147 6.75 -7.02 12.11
C THR A 147 6.24 -7.98 11.04
N PHE A 148 6.56 -7.69 9.79
CA PHE A 148 6.13 -8.46 8.63
C PHE A 148 7.33 -8.88 7.78
N LYS A 149 7.21 -10.03 7.13
CA LYS A 149 8.17 -10.51 6.12
C LYS A 149 7.40 -11.32 5.09
N ASN A 150 7.55 -10.99 3.81
CA ASN A 150 6.81 -11.63 2.70
C ASN A 150 5.29 -11.67 2.95
N ASP A 151 4.74 -10.54 3.42
CA ASP A 151 3.32 -10.38 3.81
C ASP A 151 2.82 -11.27 4.97
N LEU A 152 3.71 -12.02 5.63
CA LEU A 152 3.40 -12.86 6.79
C LEU A 152 3.86 -12.19 8.09
N PHE A 153 3.16 -12.51 9.19
CA PHE A 153 3.59 -12.12 10.54
C PHE A 153 4.97 -12.71 10.83
N HIS A 154 5.86 -11.87 11.35
CA HIS A 154 7.24 -12.25 11.60
C HIS A 154 7.78 -11.51 12.82
N GLY A 155 8.84 -12.02 13.45
CA GLY A 155 9.48 -11.37 14.59
C GLY A 155 8.54 -11.20 15.78
N LYS A 156 8.73 -10.14 16.57
CA LYS A 156 7.85 -9.86 17.72
C LYS A 156 6.51 -9.32 17.23
N GLY A 157 5.42 -9.81 17.81
CA GLY A 157 4.10 -9.27 17.52
C GLY A 157 3.07 -9.61 18.59
N LYS A 158 1.95 -8.92 18.50
CA LYS A 158 0.78 -9.09 19.34
C LYS A 158 -0.45 -9.31 18.46
N TYR A 159 -1.12 -10.45 18.65
CA TYR A 159 -2.45 -10.72 18.12
C TYR A 159 -3.49 -10.39 19.18
N SER A 160 -4.54 -9.65 18.81
CA SER A 160 -5.66 -9.34 19.68
C SER A 160 -6.96 -9.70 19.00
N GLY A 161 -7.70 -10.63 19.58
CA GLY A 161 -9.03 -11.04 19.13
C GLY A 161 -10.01 -11.07 20.29
N LYS A 162 -11.28 -11.37 19.99
CA LYS A 162 -12.36 -11.31 20.98
C LYS A 162 -12.11 -12.20 22.21
N ASP A 163 -11.78 -13.47 21.98
CA ASP A 163 -11.62 -14.50 23.03
C ASP A 163 -10.19 -15.02 23.15
N PHE A 164 -9.30 -14.54 22.27
CA PHE A 164 -7.93 -15.00 22.15
C PHE A 164 -7.00 -13.80 21.91
N ASN A 165 -6.00 -13.66 22.77
CA ASN A 165 -4.88 -12.74 22.55
C ASN A 165 -3.57 -13.51 22.63
N TYR A 166 -2.57 -13.07 21.89
CA TYR A 166 -1.23 -13.63 21.93
C TYR A 166 -0.18 -12.54 21.81
N GLU A 167 0.89 -12.65 22.58
CA GLU A 167 2.09 -11.82 22.47
C GLU A 167 3.32 -12.72 22.48
N GLY A 168 4.14 -12.65 21.42
CA GLY A 168 5.29 -13.52 21.28
C GLY A 168 5.99 -13.38 19.94
N LEU A 169 6.72 -14.43 19.55
CA LEU A 169 7.44 -14.47 18.29
C LEU A 169 6.63 -15.17 17.21
N PHE A 170 6.76 -14.65 15.99
CA PHE A 170 6.17 -15.21 14.79
C PHE A 170 7.25 -15.54 13.76
N GLU A 171 7.08 -16.65 13.07
CA GLU A 171 7.88 -17.02 11.90
C GLU A 171 6.95 -17.56 10.80
N ALA A 172 7.03 -16.95 9.62
CA ALA A 172 6.17 -17.28 8.48
C ALA A 172 4.67 -17.36 8.83
N GLY A 173 4.18 -16.43 9.66
CA GLY A 173 2.78 -16.35 10.07
C GLY A 173 2.41 -17.19 11.30
N LYS A 174 3.31 -18.05 11.80
CA LYS A 174 3.04 -18.99 12.89
C LYS A 174 3.72 -18.57 14.18
N ARG A 175 3.11 -18.89 15.32
CA ARG A 175 3.70 -18.68 16.65
C ARG A 175 4.89 -19.61 16.85
N VAL A 176 6.01 -19.06 17.31
CA VAL A 176 7.24 -19.78 17.63
C VAL A 176 7.85 -19.27 18.93
N GLY A 177 8.71 -20.08 19.55
CA GLY A 177 9.43 -19.69 20.77
C GLY A 177 8.52 -19.37 21.94
N LYS A 178 9.01 -18.61 22.91
CA LYS A 178 8.23 -18.24 24.10
C LYS A 178 7.16 -17.20 23.74
N GLY A 179 5.93 -17.43 24.18
CA GLY A 179 4.82 -16.50 24.02
C GLY A 179 3.84 -16.56 25.18
N THR A 180 3.04 -15.51 25.31
CA THR A 180 1.93 -15.41 26.25
C THR A 180 0.64 -15.43 25.46
N GLU A 181 -0.27 -16.34 25.77
CA GLU A 181 -1.64 -16.33 25.26
C GLU A 181 -2.63 -16.00 26.38
N ILE A 182 -3.75 -15.38 26.02
CA ILE A 182 -4.88 -15.14 26.92
C ILE A 182 -6.10 -15.74 26.23
N ILE A 183 -6.66 -16.81 26.81
CA ILE A 183 -7.82 -17.53 26.26
C ILE A 183 -8.97 -17.32 27.24
N SER A 184 -10.01 -16.61 26.82
CA SER A 184 -11.18 -16.29 27.65
C SER A 184 -10.78 -15.73 29.04
N GLY A 185 -9.77 -14.86 29.07
CA GLY A 185 -9.24 -14.23 30.30
C GLY A 185 -8.16 -15.03 31.04
N ILE A 186 -7.98 -16.32 30.72
CA ILE A 186 -6.95 -17.16 31.34
C ILE A 186 -5.62 -16.92 30.65
N LYS A 187 -4.63 -16.46 31.41
CA LYS A 187 -3.28 -16.21 30.90
C LYS A 187 -2.45 -17.49 30.94
N CYS A 188 -1.81 -17.82 29.84
CA CYS A 188 -0.93 -18.98 29.69
C CYS A 188 0.40 -18.55 29.05
N VAL A 189 1.52 -18.99 29.62
CA VAL A 189 2.85 -18.77 29.07
C VAL A 189 3.41 -20.11 28.60
N SER A 190 3.70 -20.21 27.31
CA SER A 190 4.10 -21.46 26.64
C SER A 190 5.29 -21.22 25.71
N THR A 191 5.94 -22.31 25.31
CA THR A 191 6.86 -22.31 24.16
C THR A 191 6.11 -22.92 22.97
N PHE A 192 6.23 -22.33 21.79
CA PHE A 192 5.53 -22.74 20.58
C PHE A 192 6.49 -23.23 19.51
N GLN A 193 6.07 -24.25 18.77
CA GLN A 193 6.68 -24.70 17.54
C GLN A 193 5.57 -24.83 16.50
N ASP A 194 5.59 -23.99 15.46
CA ASP A 194 4.58 -23.97 14.40
C ASP A 194 3.14 -23.92 14.94
N ASP A 195 2.84 -22.95 15.80
CA ASP A 195 1.56 -22.79 16.51
C ASP A 195 1.21 -23.85 17.56
N VAL A 196 1.99 -24.92 17.69
CA VAL A 196 1.76 -25.97 18.68
C VAL A 196 2.51 -25.62 19.97
N PRO A 197 1.82 -25.48 21.12
CA PRO A 197 2.51 -25.35 22.40
C PRO A 197 3.24 -26.65 22.73
N VAL A 198 4.53 -26.55 23.07
CA VAL A 198 5.41 -27.67 23.37
C VAL A 198 6.02 -27.55 24.77
N GLY A 199 6.13 -28.69 25.45
CA GLY A 199 6.73 -28.79 26.77
C GLY A 199 5.82 -28.25 27.88
N LYS A 200 6.40 -27.44 28.77
CA LYS A 200 5.71 -26.92 29.96
C LYS A 200 5.04 -25.60 29.67
N SER A 201 3.77 -25.52 30.05
CA SER A 201 2.98 -24.29 30.04
C SER A 201 2.71 -23.82 31.46
N ILE A 202 2.74 -22.50 31.68
CA ILE A 202 2.44 -21.87 32.96
C ILE A 202 1.10 -21.16 32.82
N ILE A 203 0.07 -21.70 33.46
CA ILE A 203 -1.25 -21.08 33.57
C ILE A 203 -1.23 -20.14 34.77
N ILE A 204 -1.73 -18.93 34.58
CA ILE A 204 -1.79 -17.86 35.58
C ILE A 204 -3.26 -17.51 35.78
N ASP A 205 -3.78 -17.74 37.00
CA ASP A 205 -5.16 -17.39 37.35
C ASP A 205 -5.33 -15.87 37.59
N GLU A 206 -6.57 -15.43 37.82
CA GLU A 206 -6.90 -14.01 38.06
C GLU A 206 -6.21 -13.43 39.31
N LYS A 207 -5.79 -14.28 40.25
CA LYS A 207 -5.07 -13.89 41.48
C LYS A 207 -3.55 -13.93 41.29
N GLY A 208 -3.07 -14.32 40.11
CA GLY A 208 -1.65 -14.45 39.80
C GLY A 208 -1.02 -15.79 40.24
N ASN A 209 -1.81 -16.75 40.72
CA ASN A 209 -1.30 -18.07 41.07
C ASN A 209 -0.90 -18.84 39.81
N LYS A 210 0.21 -19.58 39.91
CA LYS A 210 0.81 -20.29 38.77
C LYS A 210 0.59 -21.78 38.91
N CYS A 211 0.02 -22.39 37.88
CA CYS A 211 -0.08 -23.84 37.72
C CYS A 211 0.75 -24.27 36.51
N VAL A 212 1.58 -25.30 36.66
CA VAL A 212 2.34 -25.87 35.55
C VAL A 212 1.54 -27.01 34.93
N SER A 213 1.31 -26.93 33.63
CA SER A 213 0.75 -28.02 32.83
C SER A 213 1.85 -28.57 31.92
N GLU A 214 2.03 -29.89 31.94
CA GLU A 214 2.86 -30.58 30.94
C GLU A 214 1.95 -31.05 29.81
N LEU A 215 2.13 -30.47 28.63
CA LEU A 215 1.46 -30.93 27.42
C LEU A 215 2.25 -32.14 26.90
N ARG A 216 1.58 -33.30 26.80
CA ARG A 216 2.13 -34.53 26.24
C ARG A 216 2.00 -34.55 24.73
#